data_AF-A0A9E3WT28-F1
#
_entry.id   AF-A0A9E3WT28-F1
#
_cell.length_a   1.000
_cell.length_b   1.000
_cell.length_c   1.000
_cell.angle_alpha   90.00
_cell.angle_beta   90.00
_cell.angle_gamma   90.00
#
_symmetry.space_group_name_H-M   'P 1'
#
loop_
_entity.id
_entity.type
_entity.pdbx_description
1 polymer ?
#
loop_
_entity_poly.entity_id
_entity_poly.type
_entity_poly.pdbx_seq_one_letter_code
_entity_poly.pdbx_strand_id
1 'polypeptide(L)'
;GPVLRGNLNANRAIVTAAVMYVLRCLIDEEIPLNEGVLAAVDIRLPECLLNPPPADAPELCAAVAGGNVETSQRVVDVLLGALGLAAASQGTMNNLLFGDATFGYYETIGGGAGATADADGADAVQTHMTNTRLTDPEVLERRLPVRLLEFAVRESSGGAGARRGGCGIVRRIEFLKPLDVSILSQRRGPFVPYGLAGGAPGAPGRNTLIRADGRVERLDGTAQFSAEPGDVLTLETPGGGGFGRA
;
A
#
# COMPACT_ATOMS: atom_id res chain seq x y z
N GLY A 1 -1.08 -11.11 -16.68
CA GLY A 1 -1.34 -12.40 -16.00
C GLY A 1 -2.82 -12.75 -16.11
N PRO A 2 -3.22 -13.98 -15.80
CA PRO A 2 -4.63 -14.38 -15.82
C PRO A 2 -5.45 -13.62 -14.77
N VAL A 3 -6.78 -13.67 -14.87
CA VAL A 3 -7.68 -13.25 -13.80
C VAL A 3 -7.42 -14.09 -12.55
N LEU A 4 -7.34 -13.45 -11.40
CA LEU A 4 -7.00 -14.09 -10.13
C LEU A 4 -8.27 -14.59 -9.44
N ARG A 5 -8.18 -15.74 -8.75
CA ARG A 5 -9.24 -16.22 -7.86
C ARG A 5 -9.40 -15.35 -6.60
N GLY A 6 -8.33 -14.65 -6.22
CA GLY A 6 -8.32 -13.72 -5.08
C GLY A 6 -8.85 -12.33 -5.44
N ASN A 7 -8.74 -11.38 -4.52
CA ASN A 7 -9.32 -10.03 -4.66
C ASN A 7 -8.37 -8.97 -5.24
N LEU A 8 -7.18 -9.36 -5.70
CA LEU A 8 -6.17 -8.46 -6.28
C LEU A 8 -6.44 -8.11 -7.75
N ASN A 9 -7.62 -8.46 -8.29
CA ASN A 9 -7.99 -8.01 -9.62
C ASN A 9 -8.30 -6.50 -9.58
N ALA A 10 -8.00 -5.79 -10.67
CA ALA A 10 -8.35 -4.40 -10.88
C ALA A 10 -9.20 -4.31 -12.14
N ASN A 11 -10.26 -3.50 -12.11
CA ASN A 11 -11.03 -3.22 -13.32
C ASN A 11 -10.33 -2.16 -14.18
N ARG A 12 -10.82 -1.98 -15.41
CA ARG A 12 -10.30 -0.97 -16.35
C ARG A 12 -10.25 0.44 -15.73
N ALA A 13 -11.25 0.82 -14.94
CA ALA A 13 -11.30 2.14 -14.32
C ALA A 13 -10.11 2.41 -13.39
N ILE A 14 -9.70 1.42 -12.58
CA ILE A 14 -8.52 1.50 -11.72
C ILE A 14 -7.25 1.70 -12.55
N VAL A 15 -7.10 0.97 -13.67
CA VAL A 15 -5.95 1.12 -14.56
C VAL A 15 -5.92 2.49 -15.21
N THR A 16 -7.07 2.96 -15.72
CA THR A 16 -7.20 4.29 -16.32
C THR A 16 -6.83 5.39 -15.33
N ALA A 17 -7.27 5.29 -14.07
CA ALA A 17 -6.90 6.23 -13.02
C ALA A 17 -5.39 6.23 -12.73
N ALA A 18 -4.75 5.06 -12.69
CA ALA A 18 -3.31 4.95 -12.51
C ALA A 18 -2.53 5.57 -13.68
N VAL A 19 -2.96 5.36 -14.92
CA VAL A 19 -2.37 5.99 -16.11
C VAL A 19 -2.53 7.51 -16.05
N MET A 20 -3.73 8.00 -15.73
CA MET A 20 -3.99 9.44 -15.58
C MET A 20 -3.12 10.08 -14.50
N TYR A 21 -2.96 9.41 -13.35
CA TYR A 21 -2.08 9.86 -12.27
C TYR A 21 -0.62 9.98 -12.76
N VAL A 22 -0.11 8.96 -13.45
CA VAL A 22 1.27 8.97 -13.97
C VAL A 22 1.49 10.08 -14.99
N LEU A 23 0.55 10.26 -15.91
CA LEU A 23 0.60 11.35 -16.87
C LEU A 23 0.60 12.71 -16.17
N ARG A 24 -0.20 12.88 -15.12
CA ARG A 24 -0.20 14.12 -14.33
C ARG A 24 1.13 14.35 -13.60
N CYS A 25 1.80 13.30 -13.12
CA CYS A 25 3.13 13.41 -12.54
C CYS A 25 4.22 13.72 -13.58
N LEU A 26 4.04 13.27 -14.82
CA LEU A 26 4.98 13.51 -15.91
C LEU A 26 4.82 14.91 -16.53
N ILE A 27 3.58 15.38 -16.66
CA ILE A 27 3.26 16.67 -17.25
C ILE A 27 3.48 17.77 -16.20
N ASP A 28 4.62 18.45 -16.31
CA ASP A 28 4.97 19.61 -15.48
C ASP A 28 4.31 20.89 -15.99
N GLU A 29 2.99 20.83 -16.21
CA GLU A 29 2.16 21.95 -16.63
C GLU A 29 0.91 22.04 -15.75
N GLU A 30 0.39 23.25 -15.61
CA GLU A 30 -0.86 23.51 -14.88
C GLU A 30 -2.08 23.16 -15.75
N ILE A 31 -2.28 21.85 -15.96
CA ILE A 31 -3.45 21.32 -16.67
C ILE A 31 -4.57 20.92 -15.71
N PRO A 32 -5.85 21.15 -16.06
CA PRO A 32 -6.98 20.64 -15.28
C PRO A 32 -6.96 19.12 -15.19
N LEU A 33 -7.30 18.57 -14.01
CA LEU A 33 -7.43 17.12 -13.83
C LEU A 33 -8.80 16.65 -14.36
N ASN A 34 -8.87 16.29 -15.64
CA ASN A 34 -10.04 15.71 -16.28
C ASN A 34 -9.64 14.68 -17.36
N GLU A 35 -10.63 14.04 -17.98
CA GLU A 35 -10.40 12.99 -19.00
C GLU A 35 -9.69 13.48 -20.27
N GLY A 36 -9.57 14.80 -20.49
CA GLY A 36 -8.88 15.38 -21.63
C GLY A 36 -7.39 14.99 -21.69
N VAL A 37 -6.74 14.74 -20.54
CA VAL A 37 -5.35 14.25 -20.50
C VAL A 37 -5.20 12.85 -21.13
N LEU A 38 -6.30 12.11 -21.26
CA LEU A 38 -6.34 10.79 -21.88
C LEU A 38 -6.71 10.83 -23.36
N ALA A 39 -7.02 11.99 -23.94
CA ALA A 39 -7.46 12.10 -25.33
C ALA A 39 -6.45 11.54 -26.34
N ALA A 40 -5.15 11.62 -26.03
CA ALA A 40 -4.05 11.10 -26.86
C ALA A 40 -3.56 9.71 -26.42
N VAL A 41 -4.29 9.02 -25.53
CA VAL A 41 -3.84 7.78 -24.88
C VAL A 41 -4.78 6.62 -25.23
N ASP A 42 -4.23 5.59 -25.87
CA ASP A 42 -4.95 4.35 -26.17
C ASP A 42 -4.62 3.25 -25.13
N ILE A 43 -5.57 2.93 -24.25
CA ILE A 43 -5.41 1.91 -23.19
C ILE A 43 -5.93 0.56 -23.68
N ARG A 44 -5.02 -0.29 -24.16
CA ARG A 44 -5.31 -1.66 -24.60
C ARG A 44 -5.13 -2.66 -23.46
N LEU A 45 -6.24 -3.22 -22.99
CA LEU A 45 -6.23 -4.24 -21.92
C LEU A 45 -6.88 -5.53 -22.45
N PRO A 46 -6.12 -6.63 -22.59
CA PRO A 46 -6.71 -7.95 -22.82
C PRO A 46 -7.45 -8.43 -21.55
N GLU A 47 -8.20 -9.51 -21.64
CA GLU A 47 -8.75 -10.17 -20.46
C GLU A 47 -7.61 -10.65 -19.55
N CYS A 48 -7.54 -10.09 -18.35
CA CYS A 48 -6.45 -10.32 -17.40
C CYS A 48 -6.84 -9.81 -16.01
N LEU A 49 -5.94 -9.96 -15.02
CA LEU A 49 -6.18 -9.39 -13.68
C LEU A 49 -6.43 -7.88 -13.65
N LEU A 50 -6.04 -7.13 -14.69
CA LEU A 50 -6.23 -5.67 -14.80
C LEU A 50 -7.47 -5.30 -15.63
N ASN A 51 -8.17 -6.30 -16.17
CA ASN A 51 -9.39 -6.16 -16.93
C ASN A 51 -10.14 -7.50 -16.91
N PRO A 52 -10.63 -7.94 -15.73
CA PRO A 52 -11.40 -9.17 -15.64
C PRO A 52 -12.70 -9.01 -16.45
N PRO A 53 -13.15 -10.08 -17.13
CA PRO A 53 -14.38 -10.02 -17.89
C PRO A 53 -15.58 -9.82 -16.96
N PRO A 54 -16.64 -9.11 -17.40
CA PRO A 54 -17.89 -9.03 -16.66
C PRO A 54 -18.56 -10.40 -16.58
N ALA A 55 -19.39 -10.60 -15.57
CA ALA A 55 -20.26 -11.77 -15.45
C ALA A 55 -21.70 -11.34 -15.20
N ASP A 56 -22.66 -12.20 -15.55
CA ASP A 56 -24.08 -11.90 -15.46
C ASP A 56 -24.59 -11.82 -14.02
N ALA A 57 -23.83 -12.35 -13.06
CA ALA A 57 -24.17 -12.36 -11.64
C ALA A 57 -22.98 -11.85 -10.79
N PRO A 58 -23.23 -11.00 -9.75
CA PRO A 58 -22.18 -10.42 -8.93
C PRO A 58 -21.23 -11.44 -8.27
N GLU A 59 -21.74 -12.61 -7.88
CA GLU A 59 -20.97 -13.70 -7.28
C GLU A 59 -20.01 -14.40 -8.25
N LEU A 60 -20.23 -14.22 -9.56
CA LEU A 60 -19.36 -14.72 -10.62
C LEU A 60 -18.34 -13.66 -11.08
N CYS A 61 -18.53 -12.39 -10.70
CA CYS A 61 -17.57 -11.33 -10.99
C CYS A 61 -16.27 -11.57 -10.23
N ALA A 62 -15.14 -11.29 -10.88
CA ALA A 62 -13.85 -11.33 -10.21
C ALA A 62 -13.83 -10.33 -9.04
N ALA A 63 -13.33 -10.76 -7.88
CA ALA A 63 -13.20 -9.88 -6.73
C ALA A 63 -12.14 -8.81 -6.99
N VAL A 64 -12.50 -7.54 -6.76
CA VAL A 64 -11.65 -6.36 -7.06
C VAL A 64 -11.30 -5.49 -5.85
N ALA A 65 -11.64 -5.92 -4.63
CA ALA A 65 -11.44 -5.12 -3.42
C ALA A 65 -9.96 -4.73 -3.21
N GLY A 66 -9.04 -5.64 -3.51
CA GLY A 66 -7.59 -5.40 -3.46
C GLY A 66 -7.04 -4.65 -4.68
N GLY A 67 -7.83 -4.53 -5.75
CA GLY A 67 -7.44 -3.83 -6.97
C GLY A 67 -7.08 -2.38 -6.73
N ASN A 68 -7.93 -1.66 -5.99
CA ASN A 68 -7.72 -0.24 -5.75
C ASN A 68 -6.61 0.05 -4.73
N VAL A 69 -6.32 -0.89 -3.82
CA VAL A 69 -5.44 -0.64 -2.65
C VAL A 69 -4.08 -1.33 -2.76
N GLU A 70 -3.94 -2.31 -3.66
CA GLU A 70 -2.69 -3.03 -3.85
C GLU A 70 -2.25 -2.99 -5.31
N THR A 71 -3.13 -3.43 -6.22
CA THR A 71 -2.78 -3.58 -7.63
C THR A 71 -2.57 -2.23 -8.31
N SER A 72 -3.39 -1.23 -7.99
CA SER A 72 -3.26 0.14 -8.52
C SER A 72 -1.89 0.75 -8.18
N GLN A 73 -1.44 0.59 -6.93
CA GLN A 73 -0.14 1.03 -6.45
C GLN A 73 1.00 0.38 -7.26
N ARG A 74 0.86 -0.92 -7.57
CA ARG A 74 1.82 -1.65 -8.42
C ARG A 74 1.81 -1.18 -9.87
N VAL A 75 0.64 -0.87 -10.41
CA VAL A 75 0.54 -0.31 -11.78
C VAL A 75 1.27 1.03 -11.84
N VAL A 76 1.06 1.91 -10.86
CA VAL A 76 1.76 3.21 -10.80
C VAL A 76 3.27 3.01 -10.69
N ASP A 77 3.75 2.17 -9.77
CA ASP A 77 5.18 1.86 -9.66
C ASP A 77 5.73 1.42 -11.03
N VAL A 78 5.11 0.44 -11.69
CA VAL A 78 5.60 -0.10 -12.97
C VAL A 78 5.67 0.99 -14.05
N LEU A 79 4.66 1.83 -14.16
CA LEU A 79 4.61 2.90 -15.15
C LEU A 79 5.68 3.98 -14.88
N LEU A 80 5.83 4.44 -13.63
CA LEU A 80 6.85 5.43 -13.26
C LEU A 80 8.27 4.88 -13.46
N GLY A 81 8.51 3.62 -13.08
CA GLY A 81 9.80 2.96 -13.27
C GLY A 81 10.14 2.74 -14.73
N ALA A 82 9.16 2.36 -15.57
CA ALA A 82 9.35 2.22 -17.01
C ALA A 82 9.71 3.54 -17.70
N LEU A 83 9.18 4.66 -17.20
CA LEU A 83 9.53 6.01 -17.66
C LEU A 83 10.81 6.57 -17.01
N GLY A 84 11.39 5.86 -16.04
CA GLY A 84 12.59 6.30 -15.34
C GLY A 84 12.38 7.50 -14.41
N LEU A 85 11.15 7.79 -13.99
CA LEU A 85 10.81 9.01 -13.23
C LEU A 85 11.09 8.87 -11.73
N ALA A 86 10.78 7.70 -11.16
CA ALA A 86 10.91 7.44 -9.74
C ALA A 86 11.19 5.95 -9.48
N ALA A 87 11.94 5.66 -8.41
CA ALA A 87 11.98 4.33 -7.83
C ALA A 87 10.61 3.94 -7.25
N ALA A 88 10.41 2.66 -6.94
CA ALA A 88 9.14 2.22 -6.37
C ALA A 88 8.92 2.82 -4.98
N SER A 89 7.70 3.27 -4.70
CA SER A 89 7.29 3.55 -3.32
C SER A 89 6.94 2.24 -2.61
N GLN A 90 6.48 2.32 -1.36
CA GLN A 90 5.90 1.19 -0.63
C GLN A 90 4.88 0.41 -1.47
N GLY A 91 4.10 1.14 -2.28
CA GLY A 91 2.98 0.74 -3.13
C GLY A 91 2.10 -0.39 -2.59
N THR A 92 1.76 -0.29 -1.32
CA THR A 92 0.59 -0.91 -0.73
C THR A 92 -0.02 0.18 0.11
N MET A 93 -1.33 0.16 0.28
CA MET A 93 -1.98 1.09 1.22
C MET A 93 -1.91 0.60 2.67
N ASN A 94 -1.35 -0.60 2.89
CA ASN A 94 -1.28 -1.27 4.20
C ASN A 94 -2.63 -1.27 4.91
N ASN A 95 -3.65 -1.79 4.22
CA ASN A 95 -5.01 -1.81 4.75
C ASN A 95 -5.09 -2.63 6.02
N LEU A 96 -5.52 -1.96 7.09
CA LEU A 96 -5.87 -2.57 8.36
C LEU A 96 -7.36 -2.34 8.61
N LEU A 97 -8.08 -3.44 8.80
CA LEU A 97 -9.46 -3.42 9.23
C LEU A 97 -9.57 -4.21 10.53
N PHE A 98 -10.37 -3.70 11.46
CA PHE A 98 -10.80 -4.48 12.60
C PHE A 98 -12.17 -4.05 13.08
N GLY A 99 -12.89 -4.93 13.74
CA GLY A 99 -14.23 -4.63 14.22
C GLY A 99 -14.93 -5.84 14.80
N ASP A 100 -16.23 -5.67 15.01
CA ASP A 100 -17.17 -6.71 15.42
C ASP A 100 -18.55 -6.42 14.82
N ALA A 101 -19.60 -7.09 15.33
CA ALA A 101 -20.97 -6.87 14.86
C ALA A 101 -21.50 -5.44 15.08
N THR A 102 -20.84 -4.62 15.90
CA THR A 102 -21.29 -3.29 16.32
C THR A 102 -20.55 -2.15 15.61
N PHE A 103 -19.33 -2.37 15.14
CA PHE A 103 -18.55 -1.37 14.42
C PHE A 103 -17.49 -1.99 13.50
N GLY A 104 -17.05 -1.20 12.52
CA GLY A 104 -15.86 -1.49 11.71
C GLY A 104 -14.94 -0.28 11.65
N TYR A 105 -13.65 -0.51 11.86
CA TYR A 105 -12.59 0.44 11.62
C TYR A 105 -11.83 0.06 10.35
N TYR A 106 -11.45 1.07 9.57
CA TYR A 106 -10.65 0.90 8.38
C TYR A 106 -9.60 2.01 8.30
N GLU A 107 -8.34 1.61 8.23
CA GLU A 107 -7.20 2.50 8.07
C GLU A 107 -6.32 2.06 6.90
N THR A 108 -5.78 3.06 6.20
CA THR A 108 -4.66 2.93 5.27
C THR A 108 -3.45 3.54 5.97
N ILE A 109 -2.32 2.83 5.97
CA ILE A 109 -1.11 3.27 6.68
C ILE A 109 -0.04 3.61 5.64
N GLY A 110 0.58 4.78 5.78
CA GLY A 110 1.64 5.23 4.88
C GLY A 110 2.93 4.40 4.98
N GLY A 111 3.93 4.80 4.21
CA GLY A 111 5.24 4.16 4.21
C GLY A 111 6.25 5.01 3.45
N GLY A 112 7.27 4.37 2.90
CA GLY A 112 8.33 5.09 2.19
C GLY A 112 7.94 5.45 0.75
N ALA A 113 8.16 6.70 0.36
CA ALA A 113 8.12 7.09 -1.05
C ALA A 113 9.42 6.69 -1.78
N GLY A 114 9.31 6.35 -3.06
CA GLY A 114 10.48 6.09 -3.90
C GLY A 114 11.26 7.38 -4.20
N ALA A 115 12.58 7.27 -4.25
CA ALA A 115 13.44 8.40 -4.62
C ALA A 115 13.36 8.72 -6.12
N THR A 116 13.69 9.97 -6.48
CA THR A 116 13.81 10.42 -7.88
C THR A 116 15.26 10.83 -8.16
N ALA A 117 15.53 11.27 -9.40
CA ALA A 117 16.85 11.84 -9.74
C ALA A 117 17.19 13.08 -8.90
N ASP A 118 16.16 13.85 -8.54
CA ASP A 118 16.34 15.18 -7.95
C ASP A 118 16.16 15.20 -6.43
N ALA A 119 15.44 14.23 -5.86
CA ALA A 119 15.09 14.24 -4.45
C ALA A 119 15.10 12.85 -3.79
N ASP A 120 15.39 12.85 -2.49
CA ASP A 120 15.13 11.70 -1.62
C ASP A 120 13.62 11.42 -1.54
N GLY A 121 13.27 10.16 -1.30
CA GLY A 121 11.90 9.78 -0.99
C GLY A 121 11.47 10.29 0.38
N ALA A 122 10.23 10.76 0.48
CA ALA A 122 9.63 11.16 1.75
C ALA A 122 9.38 9.97 2.68
N ASP A 123 9.70 10.15 3.96
CA ASP A 123 9.51 9.18 5.02
C ASP A 123 8.04 9.18 5.51
N ALA A 124 7.46 8.01 5.75
CA ALA A 124 6.18 7.82 6.44
C ALA A 124 4.97 8.58 5.85
N VAL A 125 4.83 8.61 4.52
CA VAL A 125 3.73 9.30 3.83
C VAL A 125 2.80 8.34 3.08
N GLN A 126 1.59 8.80 2.78
CA GLN A 126 0.76 8.16 1.76
C GLN A 126 1.34 8.45 0.37
N THR A 127 1.32 7.45 -0.51
CA THR A 127 1.93 7.54 -1.85
C THR A 127 0.94 7.12 -2.92
N HIS A 128 1.01 7.76 -4.08
CA HIS A 128 0.26 7.42 -5.29
C HIS A 128 -1.25 7.38 -5.09
N MET A 129 -1.84 6.18 -5.08
CA MET A 129 -3.29 5.95 -5.13
C MET A 129 -3.98 6.16 -3.78
N THR A 130 -3.29 6.78 -2.81
CA THR A 130 -3.78 7.02 -1.45
C THR A 130 -3.48 8.45 -1.04
N ASN A 131 -4.47 9.13 -0.45
CA ASN A 131 -4.31 10.46 0.13
C ASN A 131 -5.24 10.61 1.35
N THR A 132 -5.12 9.68 2.28
CA THR A 132 -5.91 9.68 3.52
C THR A 132 -5.15 10.43 4.61
N ARG A 133 -5.88 11.20 5.41
CA ARG A 133 -5.34 11.80 6.62
C ARG A 133 -5.30 10.75 7.73
N LEU A 134 -4.21 10.74 8.49
CA LEU A 134 -4.07 9.89 9.67
C LEU A 134 -5.21 10.18 10.67
N THR A 135 -5.72 9.12 11.32
CA THR A 135 -6.56 9.28 12.51
C THR A 135 -5.68 9.57 13.73
N ASP A 136 -5.93 10.70 14.41
CA ASP A 136 -5.17 11.08 15.61
C ASP A 136 -5.21 9.95 16.66
N PRO A 137 -4.07 9.60 17.30
CA PRO A 137 -4.01 8.57 18.32
C PRO A 137 -5.06 8.71 19.43
N GLU A 138 -5.25 9.94 19.95
CA GLU A 138 -6.24 10.21 21.00
C GLU A 138 -7.68 9.92 20.54
N VAL A 139 -7.99 10.18 19.27
CA VAL A 139 -9.31 9.91 18.70
C VAL A 139 -9.51 8.41 18.49
N LEU A 140 -8.47 7.70 18.01
CA LEU A 140 -8.46 6.25 17.86
C LEU A 140 -8.74 5.57 19.22
N GLU A 141 -7.95 5.87 20.24
CA GLU A 141 -8.06 5.24 21.57
C GLU A 141 -9.34 5.62 22.31
N ARG A 142 -9.87 6.82 22.09
CA ARG A 142 -11.12 7.25 22.72
C ARG A 142 -12.35 6.57 22.11
N ARG A 143 -12.34 6.28 20.81
CA ARG A 143 -13.51 5.79 20.08
C ARG A 143 -13.52 4.29 19.88
N LEU A 144 -12.35 3.65 19.91
CA LEU A 144 -12.18 2.26 19.54
C LEU A 144 -11.50 1.49 20.67
N PRO A 145 -11.81 0.20 20.85
CA PRO A 145 -11.29 -0.61 21.96
C PRO A 145 -9.87 -1.10 21.67
N VAL A 146 -8.97 -0.17 21.39
CA VAL A 146 -7.57 -0.43 21.08
C VAL A 146 -6.69 0.63 21.75
N ARG A 147 -5.43 0.30 22.00
CA ARG A 147 -4.40 1.25 22.44
C ARG A 147 -3.27 1.29 21.43
N LEU A 148 -2.84 2.48 21.04
CA LEU A 148 -1.72 2.67 20.13
C LEU A 148 -0.43 2.73 20.94
N LEU A 149 0.32 1.63 20.96
CA LEU A 149 1.57 1.52 21.72
C LEU A 149 2.73 2.23 21.03
N GLU A 150 2.72 2.28 19.69
CA GLU A 150 3.79 2.89 18.92
C GLU A 150 3.26 3.36 17.57
N PHE A 151 3.69 4.56 17.17
CA PHE A 151 3.49 5.08 15.84
C PHE A 151 4.68 5.97 15.46
N ALA A 152 5.62 5.39 14.71
CA ALA A 152 6.92 5.98 14.46
C ALA A 152 7.41 5.71 13.03
N VAL A 153 8.41 6.47 12.60
CA VAL A 153 9.14 6.17 11.36
C VAL A 153 9.92 4.87 11.56
N ARG A 154 9.86 3.98 10.57
CA ARG A 154 10.63 2.74 10.53
C ARG A 154 12.01 3.03 9.96
N GLU A 155 12.90 3.48 10.84
CA GLU A 155 14.26 3.87 10.49
C GLU A 155 15.00 2.81 9.65
N SER A 156 15.84 3.28 8.74
CA SER A 156 16.68 2.45 7.86
C SER A 156 15.91 1.46 6.96
N SER A 157 14.61 1.69 6.73
CA SER A 157 13.85 0.84 5.80
C SER A 157 13.88 1.34 4.35
N GLY A 158 14.29 2.59 4.12
CA GLY A 158 14.45 3.17 2.78
C GLY A 158 15.64 2.57 2.03
N GLY A 159 15.51 2.40 0.72
CA GLY A 159 16.58 1.90 -0.14
C GLY A 159 17.70 2.92 -0.29
N ALA A 160 18.95 2.47 -0.19
CA ALA A 160 20.12 3.32 -0.41
C ALA A 160 20.27 3.75 -1.88
N GLY A 161 20.91 4.90 -2.11
CA GLY A 161 21.25 5.41 -3.42
C GLY A 161 21.92 6.77 -3.30
N ALA A 162 22.26 7.40 -4.42
CA ALA A 162 22.64 8.82 -4.44
C ALA A 162 21.52 9.70 -3.87
N ARG A 163 20.27 9.26 -4.07
CA ARG A 163 19.09 9.68 -3.30
C ARG A 163 18.49 8.47 -2.61
N ARG A 164 18.20 8.59 -1.31
CA ARG A 164 17.61 7.50 -0.53
C ARG A 164 16.12 7.41 -0.77
N GLY A 165 15.57 6.20 -0.77
CA GLY A 165 14.13 6.02 -0.63
C GLY A 165 13.67 6.39 0.78
N GLY A 166 12.38 6.73 0.91
CA GLY A 166 11.78 7.04 2.20
C GLY A 166 11.66 5.81 3.11
N CYS A 167 11.69 6.05 4.40
CA CYS A 167 11.44 5.08 5.45
C CYS A 167 9.94 4.83 5.64
N GLY A 168 9.61 3.63 6.08
CA GLY A 168 8.26 3.17 6.36
C GLY A 168 7.76 3.66 7.72
N ILE A 169 6.76 2.96 8.23
CA ILE A 169 6.10 3.24 9.50
C ILE A 169 6.13 1.97 10.36
N VAL A 170 6.34 2.14 11.67
CA VAL A 170 6.00 1.14 12.69
C VAL A 170 4.69 1.57 13.34
N ARG A 171 3.67 0.71 13.31
CA ARG A 171 2.37 0.92 13.96
C ARG A 171 2.04 -0.28 14.85
N ARG A 172 1.95 -0.06 16.16
CA ARG A 172 1.71 -1.13 17.16
C ARG A 172 0.42 -0.87 17.90
N ILE A 173 -0.52 -1.81 17.79
CA ILE A 173 -1.86 -1.68 18.32
C ILE A 173 -2.12 -2.85 19.26
N GLU A 174 -2.42 -2.54 20.52
CA GLU A 174 -2.94 -3.48 21.50
C GLU A 174 -4.47 -3.52 21.41
N PHE A 175 -5.04 -4.71 21.36
CA PHE A 175 -6.50 -4.90 21.37
C PHE A 175 -7.00 -4.97 22.82
N LEU A 176 -8.07 -4.24 23.15
CA LEU A 176 -8.61 -4.16 24.52
C LEU A 176 -9.88 -5.00 24.71
N LYS A 177 -10.40 -5.58 23.63
CA LYS A 177 -11.52 -6.53 23.63
C LYS A 177 -11.38 -7.52 22.46
N PRO A 178 -12.13 -8.63 22.43
CA PRO A 178 -12.17 -9.52 21.28
C PRO A 178 -12.61 -8.79 20.00
N LEU A 179 -11.84 -8.90 18.93
CA LEU A 179 -12.11 -8.26 17.63
C LEU A 179 -11.70 -9.16 16.47
N ASP A 180 -12.41 -9.08 15.35
CA ASP A 180 -11.94 -9.67 14.09
C ASP A 180 -11.06 -8.66 13.37
N VAL A 181 -9.89 -9.12 12.92
CA VAL A 181 -8.88 -8.29 12.25
C VAL A 181 -8.62 -8.83 10.86
N SER A 182 -8.58 -7.95 9.87
CA SER A 182 -8.22 -8.27 8.48
C SER A 182 -7.14 -7.32 7.98
N ILE A 183 -6.12 -7.90 7.36
CA ILE A 183 -4.98 -7.18 6.81
C ILE A 183 -4.90 -7.46 5.32
N LEU A 184 -4.76 -6.40 4.53
CA LEU A 184 -4.37 -6.46 3.13
C LEU A 184 -3.20 -5.50 2.91
N SER A 185 -2.00 -6.06 2.77
CA SER A 185 -0.76 -5.32 2.78
C SER A 185 0.32 -6.07 1.98
N GLN A 186 0.46 -5.82 0.68
CA GLN A 186 1.48 -6.50 -0.13
C GLN A 186 2.91 -6.04 0.24
N ARG A 187 3.95 -6.48 -0.48
CA ARG A 187 5.39 -6.23 -0.16
C ARG A 187 5.90 -6.85 1.16
N ARG A 188 5.27 -7.93 1.65
CA ARG A 188 5.76 -8.77 2.76
C ARG A 188 6.51 -10.03 2.30
N GLY A 189 6.61 -10.21 0.98
CA GLY A 189 7.26 -11.35 0.34
C GLY A 189 8.51 -10.96 -0.46
N PRO A 190 8.90 -11.74 -1.47
CA PRO A 190 10.17 -11.54 -2.21
C PRO A 190 10.17 -10.29 -3.10
N PHE A 191 9.00 -9.79 -3.49
CA PHE A 191 8.88 -8.63 -4.38
C PHE A 191 8.94 -7.33 -3.57
N VAL A 192 10.14 -6.88 -3.25
CA VAL A 192 10.40 -5.63 -2.51
C VAL A 192 10.29 -4.38 -3.40
N PRO A 193 10.03 -3.18 -2.84
CA PRO A 193 10.09 -1.91 -3.57
C PRO A 193 11.44 -1.75 -4.26
N TYR A 194 11.46 -1.75 -5.59
CA TYR A 194 12.70 -1.72 -6.37
C TYR A 194 13.32 -0.32 -6.36
N GLY A 195 14.65 -0.24 -6.41
CA GLY A 195 15.37 1.00 -6.67
C GLY A 195 15.54 1.26 -8.17
N LEU A 196 15.93 2.48 -8.54
CA LEU A 196 16.07 2.91 -9.93
C LEU A 196 17.48 3.44 -10.23
N ALA A 197 17.93 3.32 -11.47
CA ALA A 197 19.24 3.82 -11.93
C ALA A 197 20.44 3.35 -11.06
N GLY A 198 20.37 2.13 -10.52
CA GLY A 198 21.41 1.56 -9.65
C GLY A 198 21.19 1.78 -8.14
N GLY A 199 20.09 2.43 -7.75
CA GLY A 199 19.65 2.50 -6.35
C GLY A 199 19.20 1.15 -5.81
N ALA A 200 19.36 0.96 -4.51
CA ALA A 200 18.99 -0.26 -3.80
C ALA A 200 17.48 -0.30 -3.51
N PRO A 201 16.90 -1.51 -3.41
CA PRO A 201 15.50 -1.66 -3.02
C PRO A 201 15.22 -1.20 -1.59
N GLY A 202 13.99 -0.77 -1.34
CA GLY A 202 13.47 -0.54 0.02
C GLY A 202 13.24 -1.85 0.75
N ALA A 203 13.27 -1.82 2.08
CA ALA A 203 13.01 -3.00 2.90
C ALA A 203 11.54 -3.45 2.77
N PRO A 204 11.26 -4.76 2.79
CA PRO A 204 9.89 -5.27 2.82
C PRO A 204 9.18 -4.83 4.09
N GLY A 205 7.85 -4.83 4.03
CA GLY A 205 7.01 -4.74 5.21
C GLY A 205 7.02 -6.04 6.01
N ARG A 206 6.60 -5.97 7.27
CA ARG A 206 6.46 -7.12 8.18
C ARG A 206 5.21 -6.94 9.04
N ASN A 207 4.50 -8.03 9.26
CA ASN A 207 3.33 -8.06 10.14
C ASN A 207 3.61 -9.10 11.23
N THR A 208 3.49 -8.70 12.50
CA THR A 208 3.74 -9.56 13.65
C THR A 208 2.61 -9.42 14.65
N LEU A 209 2.03 -10.52 15.08
CA LEU A 209 1.05 -10.58 16.15
C LEU A 209 1.71 -11.20 17.38
N ILE A 210 1.71 -10.47 18.48
CA ILE A 210 2.16 -10.97 19.78
C ILE A 210 0.91 -11.25 20.60
N ARG A 211 0.69 -12.50 20.97
CA ARG A 211 -0.43 -12.90 21.80
C ARG A 211 -0.22 -12.48 23.25
N ALA A 212 -1.30 -12.32 24.01
CA ALA A 212 -1.24 -11.98 25.44
C ALA A 212 -0.42 -13.01 26.27
N ASP A 213 -0.33 -14.27 25.82
CA ASP A 213 0.49 -15.32 26.43
C ASP A 213 1.99 -15.26 26.08
N GLY A 214 2.39 -14.29 25.24
CA GLY A 214 3.75 -14.09 24.77
C GLY A 214 4.10 -14.81 23.46
N ARG A 215 3.19 -15.62 22.89
CA ARG A 215 3.42 -16.26 21.57
C ARG A 215 3.57 -15.21 20.48
N VAL A 216 4.55 -15.39 19.61
CA VAL A 216 4.81 -14.50 18.46
C VAL A 216 4.42 -15.22 17.16
N GLU A 217 3.51 -14.62 16.41
CA GLU A 217 3.03 -15.10 15.11
C GLU A 217 3.46 -14.11 14.03
N ARG A 218 4.18 -14.58 13.02
CA ARG A 218 4.46 -13.79 11.82
C ARG A 218 3.30 -13.96 10.85
N LEU A 219 2.72 -12.85 10.43
CA LEU A 219 1.60 -12.82 9.51
C LEU A 219 2.07 -12.49 8.09
N ASP A 220 1.39 -13.07 7.11
CA ASP A 220 1.59 -12.73 5.71
C ASP A 220 1.00 -11.34 5.37
N GLY A 221 1.23 -10.90 4.13
CA GLY A 221 0.69 -9.64 3.64
C GLY A 221 -0.84 -9.61 3.58
N THR A 222 -1.47 -10.76 3.40
CA THR A 222 -2.93 -10.93 3.51
C THR A 222 -3.21 -11.88 4.67
N ALA A 223 -3.91 -11.42 5.68
CA ALA A 223 -4.19 -12.21 6.88
C ALA A 223 -5.55 -11.84 7.48
N GLN A 224 -6.16 -12.82 8.14
CA GLN A 224 -7.34 -12.62 8.98
C GLN A 224 -7.17 -13.42 10.26
N PHE A 225 -7.51 -12.82 11.40
CA PHE A 225 -7.43 -13.47 12.70
C PHE A 225 -8.39 -12.82 13.68
N SER A 226 -8.79 -13.56 14.71
CA SER A 226 -9.45 -12.99 15.88
C SER A 226 -8.38 -12.60 16.91
N ALA A 227 -8.44 -11.35 17.35
CA ALA A 227 -7.59 -10.79 18.38
C ALA A 227 -8.29 -10.91 19.74
N GLU A 228 -7.54 -11.24 20.77
CA GLU A 228 -8.01 -11.26 22.16
C GLU A 228 -7.48 -10.04 22.94
N PRO A 229 -8.09 -9.68 24.09
CA PRO A 229 -7.57 -8.60 24.93
C PRO A 229 -6.10 -8.83 25.32
N GLY A 230 -5.26 -7.82 25.10
CA GLY A 230 -3.82 -7.87 25.36
C GLY A 230 -2.98 -8.39 24.19
N ASP A 231 -3.59 -8.87 23.10
CA ASP A 231 -2.87 -9.15 21.86
C ASP A 231 -2.37 -7.84 21.24
N VAL A 232 -1.16 -7.86 20.67
CA VAL A 232 -0.51 -6.70 20.04
C VAL A 232 -0.18 -7.00 18.59
N LEU A 233 -0.81 -6.28 17.66
CA LEU A 233 -0.45 -6.28 16.25
C LEU A 233 0.60 -5.19 15.97
N THR A 234 1.73 -5.60 15.39
CA THR A 234 2.77 -4.72 14.87
C THR A 234 2.78 -4.77 13.35
N LEU A 235 2.51 -3.63 12.72
CA LEU A 235 2.63 -3.40 11.28
C LEU A 235 3.87 -2.56 11.02
N GLU A 236 4.83 -3.15 10.33
CA GLU A 236 6.00 -2.46 9.78
C GLU A 236 5.77 -2.28 8.28
N THR A 237 5.56 -1.05 7.83
CA THR A 237 5.30 -0.80 6.41
C THR A 237 6.60 -0.79 5.59
N PRO A 238 6.52 -1.03 4.26
CA PRO A 238 7.69 -1.05 3.40
C PRO A 238 8.33 0.35 3.29
N GLY A 239 9.64 0.39 3.04
CA GLY A 239 10.30 1.62 2.58
C GLY A 239 10.12 1.85 1.08
N GLY A 240 10.61 2.98 0.57
CA GLY A 240 10.75 3.23 -0.86
C GLY A 240 12.11 2.78 -1.39
N GLY A 241 12.22 2.55 -2.70
CA GLY A 241 13.50 2.31 -3.36
C GLY A 241 14.35 3.57 -3.48
N GLY A 242 15.68 3.41 -3.48
CA GLY A 242 16.64 4.48 -3.73
C GLY A 242 16.84 4.77 -5.22
N PHE A 243 17.49 5.89 -5.52
CA PHE A 243 17.83 6.30 -6.88
C PHE A 243 19.33 6.55 -7.02
N GLY A 244 19.92 6.04 -8.10
CA GLY A 244 21.35 6.22 -8.39
C GLY A 244 22.25 5.35 -7.51
N ARG A 245 23.49 5.14 -7.95
CA ARG A 245 24.48 4.40 -7.15
C ARG A 245 24.98 5.27 -6.00
N ALA A 246 25.02 4.71 -4.79
CA ALA A 246 25.59 5.35 -3.60
C ALA A 246 27.11 5.52 -3.71
#